data_AF-A0AAW0VWX6-F1
#
_entry.id   AF-A0AAW0VWX6-F1
#
_cell.length_a   1.000
_cell.length_b   1.000
_cell.length_c   1.000
_cell.angle_alpha   90.00
_cell.angle_beta   90.00
_cell.angle_gamma   90.00
#
_symmetry.space_group_name_H-M   'P 1'
#
loop_
_entity.id
_entity.type
_entity.pdbx_description
1 polymer ?
#
loop_
_entity_poly.entity_id
_entity_poly.type
_entity_poly.pdbx_seq_one_letter_code
_entity_poly.pdbx_strand_id
1 'polypeptide(L)'
;FLCGIPCVDLRFRRDKNKYDISRFPAYHSGYDTFYMVDKNIDPGFRIHQGCSRIASLLLKYFADSLILPYSLQHLPKVMQKTLDVFRESGKRDKLMKICGKYSVLEESLENFTDAVTTFVRHLEEERLKNLDPVSIRAIND
;
A
#
# COMPACT_ATOMS: atom_id res chain seq x y z
N PHE A 1 2.62 -5.33 -12.26
CA PHE A 1 1.93 -4.02 -12.32
C PHE A 1 2.81 -3.05 -13.10
N LEU A 2 2.21 -2.11 -13.83
CA LEU A 2 2.93 -1.06 -14.58
C LEU A 2 2.14 0.26 -14.59
N CYS A 3 0.82 0.18 -14.79
CA CYS A 3 -0.05 1.32 -15.13
C CYS A 3 -0.23 2.42 -14.06
N GLY A 4 0.55 2.45 -12.99
CA GLY A 4 0.44 3.48 -11.93
C GLY A 4 -0.83 3.41 -11.08
N ILE A 5 -1.63 2.34 -11.19
CA ILE A 5 -2.86 2.17 -10.41
C ILE A 5 -2.51 1.59 -9.03
N PRO A 6 -2.92 2.22 -7.91
CA PRO A 6 -2.73 1.66 -6.58
C PRO A 6 -3.32 0.24 -6.50
N CYS A 7 -2.51 -0.71 -6.05
CA CYS A 7 -2.88 -2.12 -6.02
C CYS A 7 -2.51 -2.77 -4.68
N VAL A 8 -3.22 -3.85 -4.34
CA VAL A 8 -3.00 -4.63 -3.12
C VAL A 8 -3.08 -6.12 -3.45
N ASP A 9 -2.29 -6.92 -2.74
CA ASP A 9 -2.28 -8.37 -2.84
C ASP A 9 -2.37 -8.95 -1.41
N LEU A 10 -3.46 -9.67 -1.15
CA LEU A 10 -3.86 -10.17 0.17
C LEU A 10 -3.73 -11.69 0.22
N ARG A 11 -3.09 -12.19 1.27
CA ARG A 11 -2.59 -13.56 1.34
C ARG A 11 -2.17 -13.95 2.75
N PHE A 12 -2.87 -14.92 3.35
CA PHE A 12 -2.36 -15.58 4.54
C PHE A 12 -1.17 -16.47 4.17
N ARG A 13 -0.16 -16.54 5.04
CA ARG A 13 1.02 -17.39 4.84
C ARG A 13 1.46 -18.02 6.16
N ARG A 14 1.95 -19.25 6.07
CA ARG A 14 2.75 -19.96 7.09
C ARG A 14 3.62 -19.03 7.94
N ASP A 15 3.57 -19.20 9.26
CA ASP A 15 4.40 -18.49 10.24
C ASP A 15 5.90 -18.64 9.96
N LYS A 16 6.61 -17.51 9.81
CA LYS A 16 8.06 -17.48 9.51
C LYS A 16 8.92 -17.94 10.69
N ASN A 17 8.44 -17.81 11.92
CA ASN A 17 9.18 -18.24 13.11
C ASN A 17 9.11 -19.75 13.31
N LYS A 18 8.03 -20.39 12.82
CA LYS A 18 7.84 -21.83 12.90
C LYS A 18 8.40 -22.57 11.69
N TYR A 19 8.29 -21.98 10.51
CA TYR A 19 8.70 -22.60 9.26
C TYR A 19 9.65 -21.67 8.51
N ASP A 20 10.87 -22.13 8.23
CA ASP A 20 11.86 -21.39 7.45
C ASP A 20 11.91 -21.90 5.98
N ILE A 21 10.78 -21.75 5.27
CA ILE A 21 10.66 -22.16 3.85
C ILE A 21 10.18 -20.99 2.99
N SER A 22 10.85 -20.72 1.88
CA SER A 22 10.56 -19.53 1.05
C SER A 22 9.20 -19.59 0.35
N ARG A 23 8.75 -20.80 -0.02
CA ARG A 23 7.46 -21.09 -0.66
C ARG A 23 6.81 -22.30 0.01
N PHE A 24 5.54 -22.54 -0.27
CA PHE A 24 4.92 -23.78 0.20
C PHE A 24 5.52 -24.97 -0.57
N PRO A 25 5.68 -26.16 0.07
CA PRO A 25 6.52 -27.23 -0.48
C PRO A 25 6.10 -27.81 -1.84
N ALA A 26 4.80 -27.83 -2.13
CA ALA A 26 4.27 -28.39 -3.37
C ALA A 26 4.13 -27.35 -4.52
N TYR A 27 4.59 -26.12 -4.32
CA TYR A 27 4.53 -25.06 -5.33
C TYR A 27 5.15 -25.49 -6.68
N HIS A 28 4.43 -25.30 -7.77
CA HIS A 28 4.85 -25.67 -9.14
C HIS A 28 5.24 -27.16 -9.29
N SER A 29 4.57 -28.05 -8.55
CA SER A 29 4.78 -29.50 -8.67
C SER A 29 3.47 -30.24 -8.94
N GLY A 30 3.54 -31.52 -9.32
CA GLY A 30 2.36 -32.38 -9.45
C GLY A 30 1.64 -32.66 -8.12
N TYR A 31 2.21 -32.23 -6.98
CA TYR A 31 1.60 -32.35 -5.65
C TYR A 31 0.73 -31.15 -5.27
N ASP A 32 0.68 -30.09 -6.10
CA ASP A 32 -0.23 -28.96 -5.94
C ASP A 32 -1.66 -29.37 -6.33
N THR A 33 -2.36 -30.00 -5.39
CA THR A 33 -3.63 -30.68 -5.62
C THR A 33 -4.70 -30.17 -4.67
N PHE A 34 -5.97 -30.36 -5.03
CA PHE A 34 -7.08 -30.06 -4.12
C PHE A 34 -6.95 -30.77 -2.77
N TYR A 35 -6.50 -32.04 -2.77
CA TYR A 35 -6.25 -32.81 -1.55
C TYR A 35 -5.23 -32.12 -0.63
N MET A 36 -4.15 -31.56 -1.20
CA MET A 36 -3.16 -30.79 -0.45
C MET A 36 -3.82 -29.60 0.26
N VAL A 37 -4.71 -28.88 -0.42
CA VAL A 37 -5.44 -27.74 0.16
C VAL A 37 -6.40 -28.20 1.26
N ASP A 38 -7.32 -29.11 0.94
CA ASP A 38 -8.39 -29.57 1.85
C ASP A 38 -7.86 -30.29 3.10
N LYS A 39 -6.74 -31.02 2.99
CA LYS A 39 -6.23 -31.82 4.11
C LYS A 39 -5.09 -31.18 4.88
N ASN A 40 -4.26 -30.34 4.25
CA ASN A 40 -3.03 -29.86 4.88
C ASN A 40 -2.95 -28.33 4.98
N ILE A 41 -3.35 -27.59 3.94
CA ILE A 41 -3.18 -26.13 3.92
C ILE A 41 -4.31 -25.40 4.64
N ASP A 42 -5.56 -25.75 4.33
CA ASP A 42 -6.74 -25.08 4.88
C ASP A 42 -7.91 -26.04 5.10
N PRO A 43 -7.80 -26.99 6.05
CA PRO A 43 -8.91 -27.88 6.40
C PRO A 43 -10.16 -27.09 6.82
N GLY A 44 -11.25 -27.29 6.09
CA GLY A 44 -12.51 -26.57 6.29
C GLY A 44 -12.53 -25.15 5.72
N PHE A 45 -11.57 -24.77 4.87
CA PHE A 45 -11.56 -23.56 4.06
C PHE A 45 -11.69 -22.24 4.83
N ARG A 46 -11.21 -22.20 6.08
CA ARG A 46 -11.35 -21.02 6.96
C ARG A 46 -10.38 -19.90 6.57
N ILE A 47 -9.18 -20.25 6.13
CA ILE A 47 -8.19 -19.28 5.66
C ILE A 47 -8.67 -18.62 4.37
N HIS A 48 -9.16 -19.42 3.42
CA HIS A 48 -9.75 -18.91 2.19
C HIS A 48 -10.97 -18.03 2.48
N GLN A 49 -11.89 -18.49 3.34
CA GLN A 49 -13.04 -17.69 3.76
C GLN A 49 -12.60 -16.36 4.41
N GLY A 50 -11.61 -16.38 5.29
CA GLY A 50 -11.06 -15.18 5.92
C GLY A 50 -10.46 -14.23 4.90
N CYS A 51 -9.70 -14.75 3.93
CA CYS A 51 -9.08 -13.96 2.87
C CYS A 51 -10.15 -13.29 2.00
N SER A 52 -11.17 -14.04 1.60
CA SER A 52 -12.30 -13.52 0.81
C SER A 52 -13.09 -12.46 1.57
N ARG A 53 -13.30 -12.61 2.89
CA ARG A 53 -13.95 -11.59 3.71
C ARG A 53 -13.17 -10.28 3.73
N ILE A 54 -11.85 -10.34 3.94
CA ILE A 54 -10.99 -9.14 3.95
C ILE A 54 -11.01 -8.46 2.57
N ALA A 55 -10.83 -9.24 1.49
CA ALA A 55 -10.85 -8.71 0.14
C ALA A 55 -12.20 -8.06 -0.21
N SER A 56 -13.31 -8.70 0.17
CA SER A 56 -14.67 -8.18 -0.08
C SER A 56 -14.94 -6.92 0.73
N LEU A 57 -14.51 -6.87 1.98
CA LEU A 57 -14.65 -5.70 2.83
C LEU A 57 -13.85 -4.52 2.25
N LEU A 58 -12.60 -4.75 1.83
CA LEU A 58 -11.78 -3.74 1.19
C LEU A 58 -12.43 -3.20 -0.09
N LEU A 59 -12.91 -4.10 -0.97
CA LEU A 59 -13.64 -3.71 -2.18
C LEU A 59 -14.86 -2.85 -1.84
N LYS A 60 -15.66 -3.27 -0.85
CA LYS A 60 -16.83 -2.52 -0.40
C LYS A 60 -16.45 -1.12 0.11
N TYR A 61 -15.38 -1.00 0.89
CA TYR A 61 -14.90 0.31 1.35
C TYR A 61 -14.54 1.22 0.18
N PHE A 62 -13.86 0.71 -0.85
CA PHE A 62 -13.51 1.52 -2.01
C PHE A 62 -14.70 1.84 -2.92
N ALA A 63 -15.65 0.91 -3.07
CA ALA A 63 -16.81 1.10 -3.94
C ALA A 63 -17.86 2.04 -3.35
N ASP A 64 -18.05 2.02 -2.02
CA ASP A 64 -19.17 2.70 -1.38
C ASP A 64 -18.77 4.00 -0.66
N SER A 65 -17.48 4.30 -0.51
CA SER A 65 -17.05 5.52 0.18
C SER A 65 -17.30 6.77 -0.66
N LEU A 66 -17.84 7.82 -0.04
CA LEU A 66 -18.07 9.11 -0.68
C LEU A 66 -16.77 9.75 -1.18
N ILE A 67 -15.73 9.70 -0.34
CA ILE A 67 -14.35 10.04 -0.68
C ILE A 67 -13.52 8.76 -0.66
N LEU A 68 -12.67 8.54 -1.66
CA LEU A 68 -11.82 7.37 -1.75
C LEU A 68 -10.96 7.23 -0.47
N PRO A 69 -10.96 6.06 0.18
CA PRO A 69 -10.39 5.89 1.52
C PRO A 69 -8.86 5.72 1.48
N TYR A 70 -8.15 6.66 0.84
CA TYR A 70 -6.69 6.68 0.78
C TYR A 70 -6.08 7.37 1.99
N SER A 71 -5.08 6.75 2.59
CA SER A 71 -4.20 7.38 3.59
C SER A 71 -3.09 8.15 2.89
N LEU A 72 -3.42 9.29 2.24
CA LEU A 72 -2.49 10.05 1.39
C LEU A 72 -1.18 10.45 2.11
N GLN A 73 -1.25 10.77 3.41
CA GLN A 73 -0.07 11.09 4.22
C GLN A 73 0.95 9.94 4.33
N HIS A 74 0.58 8.70 4.01
CA HIS A 74 1.50 7.57 4.09
C HIS A 74 2.59 7.63 3.04
N LEU A 75 2.28 8.13 1.84
CA LEU A 75 3.24 8.21 0.74
C LEU A 75 4.44 9.11 1.03
N PRO A 76 4.28 10.40 1.43
CA PRO A 76 5.43 11.23 1.79
C PRO A 76 6.21 10.67 2.98
N LYS A 77 5.54 10.04 3.97
CA LYS A 77 6.21 9.37 5.10
C LYS A 77 7.15 8.24 4.65
N VAL A 78 6.72 7.41 3.70
CA VAL A 78 7.56 6.32 3.15
C VAL A 78 8.70 6.88 2.29
N MET A 79 8.45 7.93 1.51
CA MET A 79 9.49 8.62 0.74
C MET A 79 10.56 9.22 1.68
N GLN A 80 10.15 9.90 2.75
CA GLN A 80 11.07 10.48 3.73
C GLN A 80 11.93 9.41 4.40
N LYS A 81 11.30 8.35 4.88
CA LYS A 81 12.02 7.20 5.46
C LYS A 81 13.04 6.60 4.49
N THR A 82 12.73 6.59 3.19
CA THR A 82 13.66 6.10 2.17
C THR A 82 14.87 7.02 2.02
N LEU A 83 14.66 8.35 2.04
CA LEU A 83 15.74 9.32 2.03
C LEU A 83 16.59 9.26 3.31
N ASP A 84 15.97 9.03 4.47
CA ASP A 84 16.67 8.89 5.75
C ASP A 84 17.60 7.66 5.74
N VAL A 85 17.09 6.50 5.30
CA VAL A 85 17.91 5.28 5.13
C VAL A 85 19.05 5.54 4.13
N PHE A 86 18.78 6.28 3.06
CA PHE A 86 19.81 6.63 2.07
C PHE A 86 20.89 7.55 2.66
N ARG A 87 20.49 8.50 3.50
CA ARG A 87 21.39 9.40 4.25
C ARG A 87 22.25 8.64 5.25
N GLU A 88 21.64 7.81 6.09
CA GLU A 88 22.32 6.98 7.10
C GLU A 88 23.32 6.00 6.47
N SER A 89 23.04 5.51 5.26
CA SER A 89 23.96 4.62 4.54
C SER A 89 25.21 5.30 3.97
N GLY A 90 25.35 6.63 4.11
CA GLY A 90 26.45 7.42 3.53
C GLY A 90 26.43 7.52 2.00
N LYS A 91 25.41 6.96 1.34
CA LYS A 91 25.24 7.02 -0.12
C LYS A 91 24.81 8.40 -0.59
N ARG A 92 24.07 9.13 0.25
CA ARG A 92 23.63 10.51 -0.01
C ARG A 92 24.81 11.44 -0.34
N ASP A 93 25.87 11.41 0.45
CA ASP A 93 27.03 12.31 0.22
C ASP A 93 27.81 11.95 -1.04
N LYS A 94 27.87 10.66 -1.38
CA LYS A 94 28.44 10.22 -2.66
C LYS A 94 27.59 10.71 -3.84
N LEU A 95 26.27 10.65 -3.71
CA LEU A 95 25.36 11.08 -4.76
C LEU A 95 25.36 12.61 -4.93
N MET A 96 25.42 13.38 -3.84
CA MET A 96 25.55 14.85 -3.87
C MET A 96 26.79 15.33 -4.64
N LYS A 97 27.91 14.58 -4.56
CA LYS A 97 29.14 14.89 -5.30
C LYS A 97 29.02 14.67 -6.80
N ILE A 98 28.11 13.79 -7.22
CA ILE A 98 27.92 13.40 -8.63
C ILE A 98 26.72 14.14 -9.25
N CYS A 99 25.68 14.39 -8.45
CA CYS A 99 24.43 15.01 -8.85
C CYS A 99 24.21 16.31 -8.07
N GLY A 100 24.56 17.44 -8.67
CA GLY A 100 24.41 18.77 -8.06
C GLY A 100 22.96 19.21 -7.81
N LYS A 101 21.96 18.45 -8.29
CA LYS A 101 20.53 18.72 -8.09
C LYS A 101 19.87 17.86 -7.01
N TYR A 102 20.62 17.04 -6.28
CA TYR A 102 20.02 16.16 -5.28
C TYR A 102 19.28 16.95 -4.17
N SER A 103 19.72 18.15 -3.81
CA SER A 103 18.98 19.00 -2.85
C SER A 103 17.55 19.32 -3.31
N VAL A 104 17.31 19.42 -4.62
CA VAL A 104 15.97 19.66 -5.20
C VAL A 104 15.04 18.47 -4.93
N LEU A 105 15.58 17.24 -4.81
CA LEU A 105 14.77 16.07 -4.45
C LEU A 105 14.26 16.17 -3.01
N GLU A 106 15.13 16.59 -2.08
CA GLU A 106 14.77 16.77 -0.66
C GLU A 106 13.71 17.89 -0.53
N GLU A 107 13.93 19.03 -1.19
CA GLU A 107 12.96 20.15 -1.23
C GLU A 107 11.62 19.76 -1.89
N SER A 108 11.67 18.98 -2.98
CA SER A 108 10.44 18.51 -3.65
C SER A 108 9.61 17.61 -2.74
N LEU A 109 10.25 16.82 -1.87
CA LEU A 109 9.55 15.99 -0.91
C LEU A 109 8.91 16.82 0.21
N GLU A 110 9.58 17.87 0.68
CA GLU A 110 9.01 18.82 1.65
C GLU A 110 7.76 19.48 1.06
N ASN A 111 7.87 20.05 -0.15
CA ASN A 111 6.73 20.65 -0.86
C ASN A 111 5.57 19.66 -1.08
N PHE A 112 5.88 18.42 -1.46
CA PHE A 112 4.87 17.38 -1.62
C PHE A 112 4.19 17.02 -0.29
N THR A 113 4.96 16.97 0.80
CA THR A 113 4.43 16.69 2.15
C THR A 113 3.48 17.79 2.61
N ASP A 114 3.82 19.06 2.37
CA ASP A 114 2.98 20.21 2.71
C ASP A 114 1.70 20.25 1.87
N ALA A 115 1.80 19.95 0.57
CA ALA A 115 0.63 19.85 -0.32
C ALA A 115 -0.34 18.76 0.15
N VAL A 116 0.17 17.57 0.47
CA VAL A 116 -0.65 16.45 0.99
C VAL A 116 -1.29 16.82 2.33
N THR A 117 -0.54 17.45 3.23
CA THR A 117 -1.05 17.85 4.55
C THR A 117 -2.16 18.88 4.42
N THR A 118 -1.96 19.88 3.54
CA THR A 118 -2.96 20.90 3.25
C THR A 118 -4.23 20.30 2.66
N PHE A 119 -4.09 19.38 1.70
CA PHE A 119 -5.22 18.69 1.08
C PHE A 119 -6.01 17.85 2.10
N VAL A 120 -5.33 17.04 2.91
CA VAL A 120 -6.00 16.22 3.93
C VAL A 120 -6.71 17.08 4.97
N ARG A 121 -6.09 18.17 5.42
CA ARG A 121 -6.73 19.13 6.33
C ARG A 121 -7.98 19.75 5.72
N HIS A 122 -7.93 20.13 4.44
CA HIS A 122 -9.09 20.64 3.72
C HIS A 122 -10.24 19.62 3.72
N LEU A 123 -9.96 18.33 3.49
CA LEU A 123 -10.98 17.27 3.56
C LEU A 123 -11.60 17.08 4.95
N GLU A 124 -10.83 17.31 6.02
CA GLU A 124 -11.30 17.19 7.40
C GLU A 124 -12.16 18.39 7.84
N GLU A 125 -11.82 19.59 7.36
CA GLU A 125 -12.55 20.83 7.67
C GLU A 125 -13.83 20.98 6.84
N GLU A 126 -13.85 20.44 5.63
CA GLU A 126 -14.98 20.47 4.71
C GLU A 126 -16.17 19.65 5.22
N ARG A 127 -17.37 20.22 5.14
CA ARG A 127 -18.61 19.47 5.35
C ARG A 127 -18.94 18.71 4.07
N LEU A 128 -18.19 17.64 3.79
CA LEU A 128 -18.26 16.85 2.54
C LEU A 128 -19.67 16.46 2.09
N LYS A 129 -20.62 16.28 3.02
CA LYS A 129 -22.03 15.96 2.73
C LYS A 129 -22.83 17.12 2.11
N ASN A 130 -22.33 18.34 2.23
CA ASN A 130 -22.97 19.55 1.71
C ASN A 130 -22.39 19.98 0.36
N LEU A 131 -21.31 19.34 -0.09
CA LEU A 131 -20.72 19.59 -1.40
C LEU A 131 -21.60 19.03 -2.50
N ASP A 132 -21.60 19.70 -3.65
CA ASP A 132 -22.27 19.18 -4.84
C ASP A 132 -21.51 17.96 -5.40
N PRO A 133 -22.17 17.06 -6.15
CA PRO A 133 -21.54 15.85 -6.67
C PRO A 133 -20.31 16.09 -7.56
N VAL A 134 -20.21 17.24 -8.25
CA VAL A 134 -19.06 17.55 -9.11
C VAL A 134 -17.85 17.91 -8.25
N SER A 135 -18.03 18.68 -7.18
CA SER A 135 -16.97 18.98 -6.21
C SER A 135 -16.44 17.71 -5.53
N ILE A 136 -17.33 16.80 -5.12
CA ILE A 136 -16.95 15.49 -4.55
C ILE A 136 -16.18 14.65 -5.57
N ARG A 137 -16.60 14.68 -6.84
CA ARG A 137 -15.89 13.98 -7.92
C ARG A 137 -14.49 14.56 -8.14
N ALA A 138 -14.35 15.88 -8.17
CA ALA A 138 -13.08 16.55 -8.36
C ALA A 138 -12.08 16.29 -7.22
N ILE A 139 -12.57 16.04 -6.00
CA ILE A 139 -11.74 15.61 -4.86
C ILE A 139 -11.22 14.17 -5.04
N ASN A 140 -12.04 13.30 -5.63
CA ASN A 140 -11.72 11.88 -5.83
C ASN A 140 -10.83 11.63 -7.06
N ASP A 141 -10.84 12.54 -8.03
CA ASP A 141 -9.95 12.54 -9.19
C ASP A 141 -8.52 12.99 -8.81
#